data_AF-A0A1V2K5F7-F1
#
_entry.id   AF-A0A1V2K5F7-F1
#
_cell.length_a   1.000
_cell.length_b   1.000
_cell.length_c   1.000
_cell.angle_alpha   90.00
_cell.angle_beta   90.00
_cell.angle_gamma   90.00
#
_symmetry.space_group_name_H-M   'P 1'
#
loop_
_entity.id
_entity.type
_entity.pdbx_description
1 polymer ?
#
loop_
_entity_poly.entity_id
_entity_poly.type
_entity_poly.pdbx_seq_one_letter_code
_entity_poly.pdbx_strand_id
1 'polypeptide(L)'
;MKPLYLYSVLLLAGCTPVPKYLVPAGAPQALIRSELVSMENHRNGVSLVEAPAIGCKYGRTVAIEPGAGRQLVSVYKNVSTPEGFFPIEAAKPLHLVMRGVANANRSCSVAFVSEFSPGARYVIKGGIVDIPGSLSRCYIDIFNVDSGARVPMADEPKIDRNCALDRLPAL
;
A
#
# COMPACT_ATOMS: atom_id res chain seq x y z
N MET A 1 -47.88 -4.35 -15.23
CA MET A 1 -46.62 -4.05 -15.94
C MET A 1 -45.53 -3.87 -14.89
N LYS A 2 -44.43 -4.61 -15.04
CA LYS A 2 -43.43 -4.94 -14.00
C LYS A 2 -42.53 -3.74 -13.62
N PRO A 3 -42.23 -3.53 -12.32
CA PRO A 3 -41.29 -2.52 -11.85
C PRO A 3 -39.86 -3.06 -11.98
N LEU A 4 -39.26 -2.92 -13.17
CA LEU A 4 -37.88 -3.34 -13.43
C LEU A 4 -36.84 -2.22 -13.27
N TYR A 5 -37.25 -1.01 -12.89
CA TYR A 5 -36.36 0.15 -12.85
C TYR A 5 -35.65 0.40 -11.51
N LEU A 6 -36.02 -0.31 -10.43
CA LEU A 6 -35.41 -0.08 -9.10
C LEU A 6 -34.11 -0.85 -8.87
N TYR A 7 -33.81 -1.87 -9.68
CA TYR A 7 -32.64 -2.73 -9.47
C TYR A 7 -31.34 -2.22 -10.12
N SER A 8 -31.42 -1.23 -11.00
CA SER A 8 -30.23 -0.70 -11.70
C SER A 8 -29.40 0.31 -10.88
N VAL A 9 -29.88 0.75 -9.71
CA VAL A 9 -29.19 1.74 -8.87
C VAL A 9 -28.24 1.09 -7.84
N LEU A 10 -28.40 -0.21 -7.56
CA LEU A 10 -27.61 -0.93 -6.53
C LEU A 10 -26.24 -1.44 -7.00
N LEU A 11 -25.89 -1.28 -8.28
CA LEU A 11 -24.60 -1.72 -8.84
C LEU A 11 -23.52 -0.62 -8.85
N LEU A 12 -23.82 0.57 -8.36
CA LEU A 12 -22.80 1.55 -7.98
C LEU A 12 -22.24 1.20 -6.60
N ALA A 13 -21.65 0.00 -6.46
CA ALA A 13 -20.65 -0.23 -5.43
C ALA A 13 -19.49 0.70 -5.79
N GLY A 14 -19.58 1.94 -5.30
CA GLY A 14 -18.63 2.99 -5.60
C GLY A 14 -17.22 2.51 -5.28
N CYS A 15 -16.32 2.62 -6.24
CA CYS A 15 -14.90 2.69 -5.95
C CYS A 15 -14.71 3.91 -5.03
N THR A 16 -14.78 3.70 -3.72
CA THR A 16 -14.38 4.74 -2.78
C THR A 16 -12.89 4.96 -3.00
N PRO A 17 -12.45 6.21 -3.20
CA PRO A 17 -11.03 6.49 -3.38
C PRO A 17 -10.27 5.99 -2.15
N VAL A 18 -9.10 5.37 -2.38
CA VAL A 18 -8.25 4.90 -1.29
C VAL A 18 -7.94 6.10 -0.39
N PRO A 19 -8.20 6.01 0.93
CA PRO A 19 -7.97 7.14 1.83
C PRO A 19 -6.48 7.49 1.82
N LYS A 20 -6.16 8.79 1.78
CA LYS A 20 -4.76 9.24 1.85
C LYS A 20 -4.19 9.00 3.24
N TYR A 21 -2.92 8.63 3.31
CA TYR A 21 -2.19 8.51 4.55
C TYR A 21 -1.97 9.90 5.16
N LEU A 22 -2.20 10.01 6.46
CA LEU A 22 -1.93 11.19 7.27
C LEU A 22 -1.17 10.73 8.51
N VAL A 23 -0.11 11.45 8.85
CA VAL A 23 0.62 11.18 10.09
C VAL A 23 -0.26 11.52 11.29
N PRO A 24 -0.40 10.63 12.29
CA PRO A 24 -1.15 10.94 13.50
C PRO A 24 -0.63 12.20 14.22
N ALA A 25 -1.54 12.98 14.80
CA ALA A 25 -1.18 14.19 15.52
C ALA A 25 -0.26 13.87 16.71
N GLY A 26 0.85 14.61 16.83
CA GLY A 26 1.83 14.44 17.90
C GLY A 26 2.75 13.23 17.75
N ALA A 27 2.61 12.42 16.70
CA ALA A 27 3.53 11.33 16.43
C ALA A 27 4.89 11.86 15.92
N PRO A 28 6.02 11.23 16.29
CA PRO A 28 7.31 11.54 15.69
C PRO A 28 7.26 11.26 14.19
N GLN A 29 7.95 12.10 13.39
CA GLN A 29 7.84 12.05 11.93
C GLN A 29 9.21 11.94 11.28
N ALA A 30 9.23 11.28 10.12
CA ALA A 30 10.31 11.34 9.14
C ALA A 30 9.76 11.97 7.85
N LEU A 31 10.64 12.31 6.92
CA LEU A 31 10.25 12.73 5.58
C LEU A 31 10.62 11.66 4.57
N ILE A 32 9.69 11.35 3.67
CA ILE A 32 9.92 10.42 2.56
C ILE A 32 9.65 11.11 1.24
N ARG A 33 10.37 10.70 0.19
CA ARG A 33 10.09 11.05 -1.20
C ARG A 33 10.05 9.79 -2.03
N SER A 34 9.11 9.71 -2.96
CA SER A 34 9.04 8.61 -3.92
C SER A 34 9.80 8.93 -5.21
N GLU A 35 10.61 7.97 -5.62
CA GLU A 35 11.23 7.81 -6.93
C GLU A 35 10.78 6.47 -7.55
N LEU A 36 9.54 6.04 -7.23
CA LEU A 36 8.94 4.86 -7.82
C LEU A 36 8.60 5.09 -9.29
N VAL A 37 8.75 4.07 -10.11
CA VAL A 37 8.57 4.14 -11.57
C VAL A 37 7.48 3.15 -12.01
N SER A 38 6.52 3.61 -12.80
CA SER A 38 5.39 2.79 -13.30
C SER A 38 5.63 2.22 -14.70
N MET A 39 6.82 2.45 -15.28
CA MET A 39 7.12 2.32 -16.70
C MET A 39 6.34 3.34 -17.54
N GLU A 40 6.85 3.67 -18.74
CA GLU A 40 6.27 4.66 -19.65
C GLU A 40 5.02 4.13 -20.38
N ASN A 41 3.96 3.83 -19.64
CA ASN A 41 2.68 3.44 -20.22
C ASN A 41 1.50 3.98 -19.41
N HIS A 42 0.51 4.55 -20.11
CA HIS A 42 -0.68 5.17 -19.51
C HIS A 42 -1.62 4.17 -18.80
N ARG A 43 -1.42 2.87 -18.99
CA ARG A 43 -2.19 1.80 -18.33
C ARG A 43 -1.47 1.20 -17.15
N ASN A 44 -0.25 1.65 -16.88
CA ASN A 44 0.54 1.17 -15.76
C ASN A 44 0.43 2.16 -14.59
N GLY A 45 0.54 1.63 -13.39
CA GLY A 45 0.52 2.43 -12.18
C GLY A 45 1.21 1.70 -11.04
N VAL A 46 1.80 2.45 -10.13
CA VAL A 46 2.35 1.93 -8.88
C VAL A 46 1.70 2.68 -7.73
N SER A 47 1.36 1.99 -6.65
CA SER A 47 0.96 2.63 -5.41
C SER A 47 1.75 2.06 -4.24
N LEU A 48 2.01 2.91 -3.25
CA LEU A 48 2.51 2.51 -1.94
C LEU A 48 1.44 2.87 -0.92
N VAL A 49 1.07 1.91 -0.07
CA VAL A 49 0.06 2.10 0.97
C VAL A 49 0.57 1.62 2.31
N GLU A 50 0.15 2.28 3.39
CA GLU A 50 0.14 1.68 4.72
C GLU A 50 -0.93 0.59 4.74
N ALA A 51 -0.56 -0.64 5.06
CA ALA A 51 -1.48 -1.77 5.13
C ALA A 51 -2.55 -1.51 6.20
N PRO A 52 -3.80 -1.95 5.98
CA PRO A 52 -4.83 -1.83 7.01
C PRO A 52 -4.44 -2.65 8.22
N ALA A 53 -4.68 -2.10 9.42
CA ALA A 53 -4.51 -2.86 10.65
C ALA A 53 -5.44 -4.08 10.64
N ILE A 54 -4.91 -5.23 11.07
CA ILE A 54 -5.64 -6.48 11.20
C ILE A 54 -5.97 -6.69 12.67
N GLY A 55 -7.21 -7.08 12.97
CA GLY A 55 -7.65 -7.36 14.33
C GLY A 55 -8.95 -8.15 14.37
N CYS A 56 -9.44 -8.40 15.58
CA CYS A 56 -10.71 -9.11 15.76
C CYS A 56 -11.90 -8.17 15.60
N LYS A 57 -12.74 -8.41 14.59
CA LYS A 57 -14.04 -7.74 14.43
C LYS A 57 -15.13 -8.79 14.29
N TYR A 58 -16.20 -8.66 15.08
CA TYR A 58 -17.30 -9.64 15.14
C TYR A 58 -16.81 -11.07 15.39
N GLY A 59 -15.72 -11.23 16.13
CA GLY A 59 -15.13 -12.54 16.44
C GLY A 59 -14.29 -13.16 15.30
N ARG A 60 -14.09 -12.50 14.16
CA ARG A 60 -13.20 -12.96 13.06
C ARG A 60 -11.99 -12.05 12.91
N THR A 61 -10.86 -12.61 12.46
CA THR A 61 -9.68 -11.81 12.07
C THR A 61 -9.96 -11.11 10.74
N VAL A 62 -10.04 -9.78 10.77
CA VAL A 62 -10.30 -8.96 9.58
C VAL A 62 -9.52 -7.65 9.64
N ALA A 63 -9.45 -6.95 8.51
CA ALA A 63 -9.03 -5.55 8.49
C ALA A 63 -10.01 -4.71 9.33
N ILE A 64 -9.50 -4.05 10.37
CA ILE A 64 -10.32 -3.20 11.25
C ILE A 64 -10.62 -1.85 10.61
N GLU A 65 -9.79 -1.42 9.65
CA GLU A 65 -10.00 -0.25 8.82
C GLU A 65 -10.55 -0.63 7.44
N PRO A 66 -11.57 0.07 6.92
CA PRO A 66 -12.13 -0.21 5.62
C PRO A 66 -11.16 0.16 4.48
N GLY A 67 -11.13 -0.68 3.44
CA GLY A 67 -10.39 -0.42 2.20
C GLY A 67 -9.06 -1.17 2.10
N ALA A 68 -8.25 -0.77 1.11
CA ALA A 68 -6.98 -1.41 0.77
C ALA A 68 -5.79 -0.96 1.64
N GLY A 69 -6.04 -0.15 2.67
CA GLY A 69 -5.02 0.58 3.42
C GLY A 69 -5.09 2.09 3.16
N ARG A 70 -4.09 2.83 3.63
CA ARG A 70 -3.97 4.29 3.45
C ARG A 70 -2.88 4.63 2.44
N GLN A 71 -3.23 5.36 1.40
CA GLN A 71 -2.32 5.66 0.29
C GLN A 71 -1.23 6.67 0.68
N LEU A 72 0.02 6.24 0.63
CA LEU A 72 1.21 7.07 0.78
C LEU A 72 1.64 7.67 -0.55
N VAL A 73 1.71 6.84 -1.59
CA VAL A 73 2.21 7.22 -2.92
C VAL A 73 1.29 6.66 -4.00
N SER A 74 1.10 7.44 -5.04
CA SER A 74 0.53 7.04 -6.32
C SER A 74 1.48 7.47 -7.43
N VAL A 75 1.91 6.54 -8.27
CA VAL A 75 2.70 6.82 -9.46
C VAL A 75 1.89 6.48 -10.69
N TYR A 76 1.72 7.47 -11.55
CA TYR A 76 1.03 7.33 -12.82
C TYR A 76 1.84 8.04 -13.89
N LYS A 77 2.13 7.35 -15.01
CA LYS A 77 3.01 7.89 -16.08
C LYS A 77 4.35 8.41 -15.54
N ASN A 78 4.95 7.70 -14.59
CA ASN A 78 6.19 8.11 -13.89
C ASN A 78 6.10 9.44 -13.13
N VAL A 79 4.89 9.98 -12.92
CA VAL A 79 4.64 11.12 -12.05
C VAL A 79 4.20 10.58 -10.70
N SER A 80 4.98 10.89 -9.66
CA SER A 80 4.72 10.48 -8.29
C SER A 80 3.92 11.54 -7.55
N THR A 81 2.83 11.13 -6.91
CA THR A 81 2.00 11.96 -6.04
C THR A 81 1.98 11.34 -4.63
N PRO A 82 2.27 12.12 -3.57
CA PRO A 82 2.69 13.52 -3.59
C PRO A 82 4.10 13.71 -4.18
N GLU A 83 4.35 14.92 -4.69
CA GLU A 83 5.67 15.34 -5.16
C GLU A 83 6.56 15.77 -3.97
N GLY A 84 7.88 15.58 -4.11
CA GLY A 84 8.84 16.02 -3.11
C GLY A 84 8.81 15.21 -1.80
N PHE A 85 9.36 15.81 -0.74
CA PHE A 85 9.38 15.19 0.59
C PHE A 85 8.08 15.46 1.32
N PHE A 86 7.48 14.42 1.89
CA PHE A 86 6.25 14.48 2.66
C PHE A 86 6.36 13.64 3.94
N PRO A 87 5.57 13.95 4.98
CA PRO A 87 5.74 13.34 6.29
C PRO A 87 5.22 11.90 6.34
N ILE A 88 5.94 11.05 7.07
CA ILE A 88 5.52 9.70 7.49
C ILE A 88 5.77 9.53 8.98
N GLU A 89 4.98 8.69 9.66
CA GLU A 89 5.24 8.35 11.06
C GLU A 89 6.59 7.63 11.22
N ALA A 90 7.29 7.94 12.32
CA ALA A 90 8.62 7.44 12.63
C ALA A 90 8.66 6.79 14.02
N ALA A 91 9.82 6.23 14.40
CA ALA A 91 10.05 5.52 15.67
C ALA A 91 9.09 4.35 15.94
N LYS A 92 8.51 3.78 14.89
CA LYS A 92 7.78 2.53 14.96
C LYS A 92 7.81 1.79 13.62
N PRO A 93 7.61 0.46 13.63
CA PRO A 93 7.43 -0.31 12.41
C PRO A 93 6.13 0.08 11.69
N LEU A 94 6.23 0.30 10.39
CA LEU A 94 5.10 0.49 9.48
C LEU A 94 5.02 -0.68 8.52
N HIS A 95 3.83 -1.27 8.40
CA HIS A 95 3.55 -2.28 7.40
C HIS A 95 3.13 -1.59 6.10
N LEU A 96 3.98 -1.74 5.09
CA LEU A 96 3.84 -1.08 3.79
C LEU A 96 3.60 -2.12 2.70
N VAL A 97 2.75 -1.76 1.74
CA VAL A 97 2.48 -2.60 0.57
C VAL A 97 2.63 -1.76 -0.68
N MET A 98 3.60 -2.14 -1.52
CA MET A 98 3.70 -1.62 -2.88
C MET A 98 2.89 -2.49 -3.83
N ARG A 99 2.05 -1.89 -4.66
CA ARG A 99 1.26 -2.57 -5.68
C ARG A 99 1.56 -1.99 -7.04
N GLY A 100 1.85 -2.85 -8.00
CA GLY A 100 2.02 -2.50 -9.39
C GLY A 100 0.89 -3.07 -10.24
N VAL A 101 0.37 -2.27 -11.15
CA VAL A 101 -0.51 -2.72 -12.23
C VAL A 101 0.12 -2.35 -13.55
N ALA A 102 0.07 -3.27 -14.52
CA ALA A 102 0.61 -3.09 -15.84
C ALA A 102 -0.36 -3.64 -16.90
N ASN A 103 -0.08 -3.28 -18.16
CA ASN A 103 -0.84 -3.76 -19.30
C ASN A 103 -1.07 -5.29 -19.31
N ALA A 104 -2.16 -5.68 -19.97
CA ALA A 104 -2.63 -7.06 -20.06
C ALA A 104 -2.99 -7.69 -18.70
N ASN A 105 -3.60 -6.90 -17.80
CA ASN A 105 -4.01 -7.31 -16.46
C ASN A 105 -2.88 -7.90 -15.60
N ARG A 106 -1.63 -7.50 -15.88
CA ARG A 106 -0.49 -7.92 -15.08
C ARG A 106 -0.46 -7.09 -13.81
N SER A 107 -0.19 -7.74 -12.69
CA SER A 107 -0.04 -7.06 -11.41
C SER A 107 1.08 -7.70 -10.60
N CYS A 108 1.64 -6.92 -9.70
CA CYS A 108 2.61 -7.38 -8.73
C CYS A 108 2.39 -6.67 -7.39
N SER A 109 2.85 -7.29 -6.31
CA SER A 109 2.74 -6.72 -4.96
C SER A 109 3.96 -7.11 -4.13
N VAL A 110 4.43 -6.20 -3.29
CA VAL A 110 5.47 -6.45 -2.29
C VAL A 110 4.97 -5.88 -0.97
N ALA A 111 4.83 -6.73 0.04
CA ALA A 111 4.46 -6.35 1.41
C ALA A 111 5.69 -6.50 2.30
N PHE A 112 5.95 -5.50 3.14
CA PHE A 112 7.13 -5.46 3.99
C PHE A 112 6.91 -4.54 5.20
N VAL A 113 7.73 -4.70 6.22
CA VAL A 113 7.75 -3.85 7.40
C VAL A 113 9.05 -3.07 7.44
N SER A 114 8.96 -1.75 7.64
CA SER A 114 10.12 -0.86 7.77
C SER A 114 9.88 0.14 8.88
N GLU A 115 10.95 0.56 9.54
CA GLU A 115 10.92 1.63 10.55
C GLU A 115 11.74 2.83 10.07
N PHE A 116 11.24 4.03 10.33
CA PHE A 116 11.91 5.28 10.00
C PHE A 116 12.39 5.98 11.27
N SER A 117 13.63 6.46 11.28
CA SER A 117 14.14 7.29 12.37
C SER A 117 13.51 8.69 12.36
N PRO A 118 13.10 9.25 13.52
CA PRO A 118 12.54 10.59 13.61
C PRO A 118 13.49 11.67 13.04
N GLY A 119 12.93 12.64 12.33
CA GLY A 119 13.65 13.77 11.73
C GLY A 119 14.50 13.42 10.50
N ALA A 120 14.68 12.13 10.18
CA ALA A 120 15.46 11.70 9.03
C ALA A 120 14.67 11.83 7.72
N ARG A 121 15.42 11.85 6.61
CA ARG A 121 14.87 11.92 5.25
C ARG A 121 15.18 10.64 4.49
N TYR A 122 14.21 10.14 3.73
CA TYR A 122 14.36 8.91 2.95
C TYR A 122 13.87 9.06 1.52
N VAL A 123 14.47 8.30 0.63
CA VAL A 123 14.02 8.14 -0.75
C VAL A 123 13.59 6.70 -0.96
N ILE A 124 12.39 6.52 -1.49
CA ILE A 124 11.80 5.24 -1.84
C ILE A 124 12.00 5.02 -3.34
N LYS A 125 12.76 4.01 -3.71
CA LYS A 125 13.09 3.66 -5.10
C LYS A 125 12.47 2.31 -5.44
N GLY A 126 12.17 2.09 -6.71
CA GLY A 126 11.60 0.83 -7.16
C GLY A 126 10.50 1.02 -8.18
N GLY A 127 9.61 0.03 -8.25
CA GLY A 127 8.46 0.04 -9.15
C GLY A 127 8.28 -1.26 -9.89
N ILE A 128 7.71 -1.18 -11.09
CA ILE A 128 7.45 -2.33 -11.95
C ILE A 128 8.62 -2.54 -12.90
N VAL A 129 9.07 -3.79 -13.00
CA VAL A 129 10.06 -4.23 -13.98
C VAL A 129 9.41 -5.30 -14.86
N ASP A 130 9.51 -5.10 -16.17
CA ASP A 130 9.18 -6.13 -17.14
C ASP A 130 10.41 -6.98 -17.42
N ILE A 131 10.27 -8.28 -17.18
CA ILE A 131 11.29 -9.27 -17.50
C ILE A 131 10.79 -10.03 -18.74
N PRO A 132 11.59 -10.10 -19.82
CA PRO A 132 11.23 -10.92 -20.98
C PRO A 132 10.92 -12.36 -20.56
N GLY A 133 9.72 -12.84 -20.87
CA GLY A 133 9.31 -14.22 -20.59
C GLY A 133 8.75 -14.49 -19.18
N SER A 134 8.56 -13.48 -18.33
CA SER A 134 7.84 -13.65 -17.05
C SER A 134 6.76 -12.60 -16.80
N LEU A 135 5.91 -12.85 -15.79
CA LEU A 135 5.02 -11.83 -15.25
C LEU A 135 5.83 -10.63 -14.73
N SER A 136 5.25 -9.43 -14.79
CA SER A 136 5.86 -8.22 -14.24
C SER A 136 6.23 -8.42 -12.78
N ARG A 137 7.42 -7.98 -12.37
CA ARG A 137 7.86 -8.03 -10.97
C ARG A 137 7.88 -6.63 -10.38
N CYS A 138 7.62 -6.58 -9.09
CA CYS A 138 7.73 -5.38 -8.28
C CYS A 138 9.00 -5.49 -7.45
N TYR A 139 9.75 -4.40 -7.31
CA TYR A 139 10.83 -4.29 -6.34
C TYR A 139 10.77 -2.92 -5.67
N ILE A 140 11.22 -2.84 -4.42
CA ILE A 140 11.21 -1.62 -3.65
C ILE A 140 12.41 -1.60 -2.71
N ASP A 141 13.03 -0.44 -2.62
CA ASP A 141 14.16 -0.14 -1.75
C ASP A 141 13.97 1.23 -1.11
N ILE A 142 14.41 1.37 0.13
CA ILE A 142 14.34 2.63 0.86
C ILE A 142 15.76 2.99 1.28
N PHE A 143 16.15 4.24 1.03
CA PHE A 143 17.47 4.76 1.35
C PHE A 143 17.35 5.97 2.25
N ASN A 144 18.12 6.00 3.33
CA ASN A 144 18.32 7.22 4.10
C ASN A 144 19.14 8.20 3.25
N VAL A 145 18.65 9.43 3.11
CA VAL A 145 19.24 10.44 2.20
C VAL A 145 20.59 10.91 2.69
N ASP A 146 20.75 11.07 4.01
CA ASP A 146 21.93 11.69 4.61
C ASP A 146 23.09 10.70 4.70
N SER A 147 22.80 9.42 5.00
CA SER A 147 23.80 8.35 5.12
C SER A 147 23.98 7.50 3.87
N GLY A 148 23.02 7.53 2.94
CA GLY A 148 22.96 6.60 1.79
C GLY A 148 22.67 5.14 2.16
N ALA A 149 22.49 4.83 3.44
CA ALA A 149 22.25 3.47 3.89
C ALA A 149 20.86 2.96 3.46
N ARG A 150 20.80 1.70 3.02
CA ARG A 150 19.53 1.01 2.76
C ARG A 150 18.83 0.73 4.10
N VAL A 151 17.57 1.12 4.20
CA VAL A 151 16.73 0.85 5.36
C VAL A 151 16.35 -0.64 5.37
N PRO A 152 16.51 -1.35 6.51
CA PRO A 152 16.10 -2.74 6.62
C PRO A 152 14.60 -2.92 6.34
N MET A 153 14.27 -3.96 5.60
CA MET A 153 12.90 -4.40 5.36
C MET A 153 12.75 -5.80 5.93
N ALA A 154 11.79 -5.96 6.84
CA ALA A 154 11.38 -7.27 7.33
C ALA A 154 10.20 -7.79 6.50
N ASP A 155 10.06 -9.12 6.42
CA ASP A 155 8.90 -9.75 5.81
C ASP A 155 7.61 -9.38 6.56
N GLU A 156 6.49 -9.36 5.83
CA GLU A 156 5.17 -9.18 6.44
C GLU A 156 4.93 -10.22 7.55
N PRO A 157 4.50 -9.80 8.75
CA PRO A 157 4.19 -10.73 9.82
C PRO A 157 3.04 -11.65 9.41
N LYS A 158 3.17 -12.95 9.69
CA LYS A 158 2.09 -13.90 9.46
C LYS A 158 0.88 -13.50 10.30
N ILE A 159 -0.27 -13.32 9.65
CA ILE A 159 -1.52 -13.00 10.33
C ILE A 159 -1.90 -14.18 11.23
N ASP A 160 -1.93 -13.92 12.53
CA ASP A 160 -2.39 -14.88 13.52
C ASP A 160 -3.92 -14.86 13.61
N ARG A 161 -4.55 -15.96 13.18
CA ARG A 161 -6.01 -16.10 13.09
C ARG A 161 -6.58 -16.68 14.37
N ASN A 162 -6.57 -15.87 15.42
CA ASN A 162 -6.88 -16.32 16.78
C ASN A 162 -8.18 -15.75 17.36
N CYS A 163 -9.04 -15.13 16.56
CA CYS A 163 -10.34 -14.65 17.02
C CYS A 163 -11.32 -15.82 17.21
N ALA A 164 -12.33 -15.64 18.08
CA ALA A 164 -13.22 -16.70 18.53
C ALA A 164 -13.89 -17.52 17.40
N LEU A 165 -14.29 -16.85 16.31
CA LEU A 165 -14.95 -17.48 15.16
C LEU A 165 -13.98 -17.98 14.09
N ASP A 166 -12.67 -17.65 14.16
CA ASP A 166 -11.68 -18.19 13.22
C ASP A 166 -11.40 -19.68 13.47
N ARG A 167 -11.67 -20.14 14.70
CA ARG A 167 -11.47 -21.53 15.14
C ARG A 167 -12.67 -22.43 14.84
N LEU A 168 -13.78 -21.87 14.39
CA LEU A 168 -14.93 -22.65 13.95
C LEU A 168 -14.67 -23.17 12.54
N PRO A 169 -15.03 -24.44 12.24
CA PRO A 169 -14.97 -24.95 10.88
C PRO A 169 -15.83 -24.08 9.95
N ALA A 170 -15.34 -23.80 8.76
CA ALA A 170 -16.14 -23.14 7.74
C ALA A 170 -17.37 -24.02 7.43
N LEU A 171 -18.56 -23.44 7.59
CA LEU A 171 -19.84 -24.05 7.23
C LEU A 171 -19.96 -24.17 5.71
#